data_AF-A0A9E3SW55-F1
#
_entry.id   AF-A0A9E3SW55-F1
#
_cell.length_a   1.000
_cell.length_b   1.000
_cell.length_c   1.000
_cell.angle_alpha   90.00
_cell.angle_beta   90.00
_cell.angle_gamma   90.00
#
_symmetry.space_group_name_H-M   'P 1'
#
loop_
_entity.id
_entity.type
_entity.pdbx_description
1 polymer ?
#
loop_
_entity_poly.entity_id
_entity_poly.type
_entity_poly.pdbx_seq_one_letter_code
_entity_poly.pdbx_strand_id
1 'polypeptide(L)'
;MPTNLNPFSLAARSIDDPLYKVAQLLFAASFDPKQAAWTLAPHKDAVIAYCFDILDMEELNGIDAPGDGYAPANAALLLAEWKVAAAVPRFWRILRDDTHSRPGKITFLSNTVLLALEAWGPSLIEDTLRFAETVEGRLLATMGAILSLNAQADPRVYPWLQARFEKARDEELIQIWAHSLLLADSQVAIPYLVARILNRRQYSRKLKDALRGLIRNVRETGLP
;
A
#
# COMPACT_ATOMS: atom_id res chain seq x y z
N MET A 1 -17.35 20.75 -17.33
CA MET A 1 -16.07 20.35 -17.95
C MET A 1 -15.00 20.49 -16.88
N PRO A 2 -14.20 19.46 -16.56
CA PRO A 2 -13.12 19.67 -15.62
C PRO A 2 -12.04 20.49 -16.33
N THR A 3 -11.80 21.71 -15.83
CA THR A 3 -10.65 22.52 -16.20
C THR A 3 -9.40 21.72 -15.85
N ASN A 4 -8.62 21.35 -16.86
CA ASN A 4 -7.33 20.72 -16.72
C ASN A 4 -6.41 21.70 -15.95
N LEU A 5 -6.31 21.53 -14.63
CA LEU A 5 -5.52 22.40 -13.78
C LEU A 5 -4.06 21.98 -13.93
N ASN A 6 -3.31 22.68 -14.77
CA ASN A 6 -1.87 22.46 -14.86
C ASN A 6 -1.23 22.80 -13.47
N PRO A 7 -0.70 21.82 -12.72
CA PRO A 7 -0.14 22.05 -11.39
C PRO A 7 1.11 22.93 -11.42
N PHE A 8 1.81 23.01 -12.55
CA PHE A 8 2.93 23.92 -12.76
C PHE A 8 2.50 25.39 -12.92
N SER A 9 1.21 25.66 -13.20
CA SER A 9 0.70 27.02 -13.40
C SER A 9 0.26 27.74 -12.11
N LEU A 10 0.38 27.07 -10.96
CA LEU A 10 -0.13 27.61 -9.68
C LEU A 10 0.73 28.74 -9.11
N ALA A 11 1.97 28.89 -9.56
CA ALA A 11 2.83 30.03 -9.21
C ALA A 11 2.29 31.39 -9.72
N ALA A 12 1.36 31.38 -10.68
CA ALA A 12 0.74 32.60 -11.23
C ALA A 12 -0.56 33.00 -10.52
N ARG A 13 -1.00 32.23 -9.51
CA ARG A 13 -2.26 32.48 -8.80
C ARG A 13 -2.07 33.34 -7.56
N SER A 14 -3.12 34.07 -7.17
CA SER A 14 -3.10 34.86 -5.95
C SER A 14 -2.82 33.96 -4.74
N ILE A 15 -2.10 34.51 -3.74
CA ILE A 15 -1.85 33.83 -2.47
C ILE A 15 -3.16 33.46 -1.72
N ASP A 16 -4.25 34.13 -2.07
CA ASP A 16 -5.59 33.89 -1.56
C ASP A 16 -6.35 32.79 -2.32
N ASP A 17 -5.80 32.23 -3.41
CA ASP A 17 -6.42 31.10 -4.12
C ASP A 17 -6.28 29.82 -3.28
N PRO A 18 -7.39 29.14 -2.92
CA PRO A 18 -7.35 27.86 -2.23
C PRO A 18 -6.43 26.82 -2.87
N LEU A 19 -6.32 26.78 -4.20
CA LEU A 19 -5.45 25.85 -4.92
C LEU A 19 -3.96 26.20 -4.80
N TYR A 20 -3.61 27.46 -4.55
CA TYR A 20 -2.25 27.86 -4.21
C TYR A 20 -1.83 27.24 -2.87
N LYS A 21 -2.69 27.31 -1.85
CA LYS A 21 -2.45 26.68 -0.55
C LYS A 21 -2.36 25.15 -0.64
N VAL A 22 -3.19 24.54 -1.49
CA VAL A 22 -3.13 23.10 -1.77
C VAL A 22 -1.78 22.73 -2.38
N ALA A 23 -1.29 23.48 -3.38
CA ALA A 23 0.01 23.22 -3.98
C ALA A 23 1.15 23.34 -2.96
N GLN A 24 1.16 24.38 -2.13
CA GLN A 24 2.19 24.53 -1.10
C GLN A 24 2.25 23.33 -0.15
N LEU A 25 1.09 22.83 0.28
CA LEU A 25 1.03 21.68 1.17
C LEU A 25 1.45 20.38 0.47
N LEU A 26 0.93 20.12 -0.73
CA LEU A 26 1.23 18.87 -1.43
C LEU A 26 2.68 18.79 -1.90
N PHE A 27 3.31 19.90 -2.28
CA PHE A 27 4.70 19.92 -2.75
C PHE A 27 5.73 20.01 -1.62
N ALA A 28 5.31 20.15 -0.37
CA ALA A 28 6.21 20.24 0.77
C ALA A 28 6.82 18.87 1.12
N ALA A 29 8.12 18.87 1.47
CA ALA A 29 8.80 17.69 2.01
C ALA A 29 8.25 17.26 3.38
N SER A 30 7.82 18.22 4.20
CA SER A 30 7.10 17.97 5.45
C SER A 30 5.60 18.03 5.20
N PHE A 31 4.93 16.89 5.26
CA PHE A 31 3.49 16.78 5.06
C PHE A 31 2.83 16.00 6.20
N ASP A 32 1.84 16.61 6.85
CA ASP A 32 0.95 15.94 7.79
C ASP A 32 -0.42 15.75 7.13
N PRO A 33 -0.83 14.52 6.78
CA PRO A 33 -2.10 14.28 6.10
C PRO A 33 -3.31 14.72 6.93
N LYS A 34 -3.27 14.61 8.26
CA LYS A 34 -4.39 15.00 9.13
C LYS A 34 -4.54 16.50 9.18
N GLN A 35 -3.43 17.21 9.37
CA GLN A 35 -3.44 18.68 9.35
C GLN A 35 -3.87 19.22 7.99
N ALA A 36 -3.36 18.63 6.90
CA ALA A 36 -3.75 18.99 5.54
C ALA A 36 -5.23 18.72 5.28
N ALA A 37 -5.73 17.54 5.66
CA ALA A 37 -7.13 17.17 5.54
C ALA A 37 -8.07 18.15 6.25
N TRP A 38 -7.71 18.58 7.46
CA TRP A 38 -8.47 19.59 8.20
C TRP A 38 -8.40 20.96 7.52
N THR A 39 -7.20 21.40 7.16
CA THR A 39 -6.94 22.72 6.56
C THR A 39 -7.62 22.89 5.20
N LEU A 40 -7.70 21.82 4.42
CA LEU A 40 -8.21 21.81 3.05
C LEU A 40 -9.68 21.36 2.95
N ALA A 41 -10.30 20.96 4.06
CA ALA A 41 -11.69 20.50 4.09
C ALA A 41 -12.70 21.47 3.43
N PRO A 42 -12.60 22.81 3.57
CA PRO A 42 -13.52 23.74 2.91
C PRO A 42 -13.53 23.66 1.38
N HIS A 43 -12.47 23.11 0.78
CA HIS A 43 -12.30 22.99 -0.67
C HIS A 43 -12.15 21.54 -1.12
N LYS A 44 -12.61 20.58 -0.30
CA LYS A 44 -12.36 19.15 -0.45
C LYS A 44 -12.54 18.63 -1.89
N ASP A 45 -13.64 18.96 -2.56
CA ASP A 45 -13.91 18.44 -3.92
C ASP A 45 -12.90 18.94 -4.95
N ALA A 46 -12.52 20.22 -4.88
CA ALA A 46 -11.51 20.80 -5.77
C ALA A 46 -10.12 20.21 -5.47
N VAL A 47 -9.80 19.97 -4.19
CA VAL A 47 -8.54 19.34 -3.78
C VAL A 47 -8.47 17.89 -4.26
N ILE A 48 -9.57 17.13 -4.13
CA ILE A 48 -9.63 15.74 -4.60
C ILE A 48 -9.36 15.68 -6.11
N ALA A 49 -10.02 16.54 -6.90
CA ALA A 49 -9.78 16.62 -8.34
C ALA A 49 -8.30 16.92 -8.64
N TYR A 50 -7.73 17.91 -7.95
CA TYR A 50 -6.34 18.29 -8.12
C TYR A 50 -5.34 17.20 -7.68
N CYS A 51 -5.65 16.41 -6.64
CA CYS A 51 -4.86 15.26 -6.25
C CYS A 51 -4.87 14.17 -7.33
N PHE A 52 -6.01 13.94 -8.00
CA PHE A 52 -6.05 13.04 -9.16
C PHE A 52 -5.19 13.57 -10.31
N ASP A 53 -5.29 14.86 -10.63
CA ASP A 53 -4.45 15.48 -11.66
C ASP A 53 -2.95 15.28 -11.35
N ILE A 54 -2.53 15.47 -10.09
CA ILE A 54 -1.13 15.23 -9.68
C ILE A 54 -0.73 13.75 -9.87
N LEU A 55 -1.58 12.79 -9.47
CA LEU A 55 -1.31 11.36 -9.62
C LEU A 55 -1.25 10.90 -11.10
N ASP A 56 -1.77 11.73 -12.01
CA ASP A 56 -1.76 11.52 -13.46
C ASP A 56 -0.51 12.09 -14.14
N MET A 57 0.33 12.86 -13.42
CA MET A 57 1.54 13.47 -13.99
C MET A 57 2.80 12.72 -13.62
N GLU A 58 3.30 11.92 -14.56
CA GLU A 58 4.50 11.10 -14.36
C GLU A 58 5.75 11.95 -14.09
N GLU A 59 5.80 13.16 -14.63
CA GLU A 59 6.89 14.12 -14.46
C GLU A 59 7.09 14.53 -12.99
N LEU A 60 6.07 14.39 -12.15
CA LEU A 60 6.14 14.70 -10.71
C LEU A 60 6.68 13.56 -9.85
N ASN A 61 6.99 12.39 -10.43
CA ASN A 61 7.43 11.21 -9.66
C ASN A 61 8.94 11.19 -9.35
N GLY A 62 9.71 12.12 -9.91
CA GLY A 62 11.17 12.16 -9.80
C GLY A 62 11.69 13.07 -8.69
N ILE A 63 12.88 12.77 -8.16
CA ILE A 63 13.58 13.63 -7.17
C ILE A 63 13.99 14.99 -7.74
N ASP A 64 14.11 15.10 -9.07
CA ASP A 64 14.44 16.35 -9.76
C ASP A 64 13.17 17.12 -10.17
N ALA A 65 11.98 16.58 -9.88
CA ALA A 65 10.72 17.23 -10.18
C ALA A 65 10.42 18.33 -9.14
N PRO A 66 9.58 19.33 -9.47
CA PRO A 66 9.10 20.28 -8.46
C PRO A 66 8.48 19.56 -7.27
N GLY A 67 8.98 19.85 -6.07
CA GLY A 67 8.58 19.16 -4.85
C GLY A 67 9.18 17.77 -4.69
N ASP A 68 10.30 17.46 -5.36
CA ASP A 68 11.20 16.31 -5.18
C ASP A 68 10.51 14.92 -5.12
N GLY A 69 9.39 14.75 -5.84
CA GLY A 69 8.61 13.51 -5.82
C GLY A 69 7.60 13.41 -4.66
N TYR A 70 7.53 14.40 -3.77
CA TYR A 70 6.60 14.45 -2.64
C TYR A 70 5.16 14.72 -3.07
N ALA A 71 4.94 15.53 -4.12
CA ALA A 71 3.61 15.91 -4.58
C ALA A 71 2.65 14.72 -4.79
N PRO A 72 2.98 13.70 -5.61
CA PRO A 72 2.11 12.55 -5.81
C PRO A 72 1.95 11.70 -4.56
N ALA A 73 3.01 11.57 -3.74
CA ALA A 73 2.93 10.83 -2.48
C ALA A 73 1.98 11.51 -1.47
N ASN A 74 2.10 12.83 -1.30
CA ASN A 74 1.26 13.62 -0.42
C ASN A 74 -0.20 13.66 -0.91
N ALA A 75 -0.41 13.69 -2.23
CA ALA A 75 -1.73 13.56 -2.82
C ALA A 75 -2.38 12.20 -2.48
N ALA A 76 -1.62 11.10 -2.59
CA ALA A 76 -2.10 9.77 -2.20
C ALA A 76 -2.45 9.70 -0.70
N LEU A 77 -1.59 10.23 0.18
CA LEU A 77 -1.86 10.29 1.62
C LEU A 77 -3.11 11.09 1.96
N LEU A 78 -3.31 12.24 1.31
CA LEU A 78 -4.49 13.08 1.55
C LEU A 78 -5.79 12.40 1.12
N LEU A 79 -5.78 11.76 -0.06
CA LEU A 79 -6.92 10.99 -0.55
C LEU A 79 -7.27 9.82 0.39
N ALA A 80 -6.26 9.19 0.99
CA ALA A 80 -6.43 8.11 1.96
C ALA A 80 -6.96 8.60 3.31
N GLU A 81 -6.45 9.72 3.82
CA GLU A 81 -6.96 10.35 5.04
C GLU A 81 -8.45 10.70 4.91
N TRP A 82 -8.86 11.21 3.74
CA TRP A 82 -10.26 11.47 3.43
C TRP A 82 -11.08 10.24 3.02
N LYS A 83 -10.45 9.06 2.93
CA LYS A 83 -11.06 7.80 2.49
C LYS A 83 -11.83 7.92 1.17
N VAL A 84 -11.23 8.59 0.18
CA VAL A 84 -11.85 8.81 -1.14
C VAL A 84 -11.89 7.49 -1.91
N ALA A 85 -13.03 6.79 -1.89
CA ALA A 85 -13.17 5.46 -2.50
C ALA A 85 -12.75 5.41 -3.99
N ALA A 86 -12.97 6.49 -4.74
CA ALA A 86 -12.55 6.60 -6.13
C ALA A 86 -11.02 6.55 -6.33
N ALA A 87 -10.22 6.78 -5.28
CA ALA A 87 -8.76 6.72 -5.34
C ALA A 87 -8.23 5.28 -5.36
N VAL A 88 -9.00 4.32 -4.84
CA VAL A 88 -8.58 2.93 -4.67
C VAL A 88 -8.19 2.28 -6.02
N PRO A 89 -8.99 2.37 -7.10
CA PRO A 89 -8.55 1.88 -8.42
C PRO A 89 -7.28 2.56 -8.95
N ARG A 90 -7.08 3.85 -8.63
CA ARG A 90 -5.89 4.61 -9.04
C ARG A 90 -4.64 4.09 -8.34
N PHE A 91 -4.75 3.80 -7.04
CA PHE A 91 -3.69 3.22 -6.22
C PHE A 91 -3.30 1.83 -6.72
N TRP A 92 -4.27 0.98 -7.03
CA TRP A 92 -4.00 -0.32 -7.65
C TRP A 92 -3.27 -0.22 -8.99
N ARG A 93 -3.65 0.75 -9.83
CA ARG A 93 -2.94 1.03 -11.08
C ARG A 93 -1.49 1.42 -10.84
N ILE A 94 -1.23 2.36 -9.93
CA ILE A 94 0.14 2.81 -9.59
C ILE A 94 1.02 1.64 -9.18
N LEU A 95 0.55 0.78 -8.26
CA LEU A 95 1.31 -0.37 -7.78
C LEU A 95 1.63 -1.38 -8.89
N ARG A 96 0.68 -1.62 -9.79
CA ARG A 96 0.88 -2.50 -10.94
C ARG A 96 1.89 -1.92 -11.92
N ASP A 97 1.77 -0.65 -12.26
CA ASP A 97 2.59 0.02 -13.27
C ASP A 97 4.06 0.11 -12.80
N ASP A 98 4.29 0.39 -11.51
CA ASP A 98 5.64 0.42 -10.93
C ASP A 98 6.26 -0.98 -10.86
N THR A 99 5.49 -1.99 -10.46
CA THR A 99 5.96 -3.39 -10.45
C THR A 99 6.35 -3.87 -11.85
N HIS A 100 5.61 -3.47 -12.88
CA HIS A 100 5.89 -3.84 -14.26
C HIS A 100 7.10 -3.09 -14.83
N SER A 101 7.15 -1.78 -14.61
CA SER A 101 8.17 -0.90 -15.20
C SER A 101 9.54 -1.06 -14.53
N ARG A 102 9.57 -1.41 -13.24
CA ARG A 102 10.81 -1.51 -12.44
C ARG A 102 10.78 -2.74 -11.52
N PRO A 103 10.89 -3.96 -12.07
CA PRO A 103 10.85 -5.18 -11.28
C PRO A 103 11.89 -5.15 -10.14
N GLY A 104 11.42 -5.32 -8.90
CA GLY A 104 12.28 -5.36 -7.71
C GLY A 104 12.62 -4.01 -7.08
N LYS A 105 12.12 -2.88 -7.60
CA LYS A 105 12.22 -1.57 -6.96
C LYS A 105 10.84 -1.06 -6.57
N ILE A 106 10.67 -0.68 -5.31
CA ILE A 106 9.48 0.04 -4.84
C ILE A 106 9.84 1.53 -4.87
N THR A 107 9.11 2.33 -5.64
CA THR A 107 9.27 3.79 -5.62
C THR A 107 8.71 4.39 -4.34
N PHE A 108 9.14 5.62 -4.04
CA PHE A 108 8.59 6.38 -2.91
C PHE A 108 7.05 6.47 -3.00
N LEU A 109 6.51 6.78 -4.19
CA LEU A 109 5.07 6.82 -4.42
C LEU A 109 4.40 5.46 -4.15
N SER A 110 4.91 4.36 -4.70
CA SER A 110 4.33 3.03 -4.47
C SER A 110 4.35 2.65 -2.99
N ASN A 111 5.44 2.94 -2.27
CA ASN A 111 5.51 2.70 -0.84
C ASN A 111 4.44 3.51 -0.08
N THR A 112 4.29 4.79 -0.43
CA THR A 112 3.27 5.65 0.18
C THR A 112 1.85 5.17 -0.14
N VAL A 113 1.59 4.73 -1.36
CA VAL A 113 0.30 4.16 -1.76
C VAL A 113 0.00 2.88 -0.97
N LEU A 114 0.98 2.01 -0.72
CA LEU A 114 0.79 0.83 0.12
C LEU A 114 0.38 1.21 1.54
N LEU A 115 1.11 2.12 2.18
CA LEU A 115 0.77 2.60 3.53
C LEU A 115 -0.63 3.23 3.58
N ALA A 116 -0.99 4.00 2.56
CA ALA A 116 -2.32 4.59 2.41
C ALA A 116 -3.43 3.54 2.35
N LEU A 117 -3.21 2.44 1.61
CA LEU A 117 -4.16 1.35 1.50
C LEU A 117 -4.24 0.54 2.81
N GLU A 118 -3.12 0.27 3.48
CA GLU A 118 -3.10 -0.40 4.79
C GLU A 118 -3.94 0.36 5.83
N ALA A 119 -3.81 1.69 5.85
CA ALA A 119 -4.53 2.57 6.78
C ALA A 119 -6.05 2.65 6.52
N TRP A 120 -6.53 2.23 5.35
CA TRP A 120 -7.95 2.30 5.00
C TRP A 120 -8.80 1.36 5.85
N GLY A 121 -8.21 0.24 6.27
CA GLY A 121 -8.81 -0.75 7.15
C GLY A 121 -9.75 -1.74 6.45
N PRO A 122 -10.68 -2.37 7.20
CA PRO A 122 -11.50 -3.48 6.71
C PRO A 122 -12.35 -3.21 5.47
N SER A 123 -12.71 -1.95 5.20
CA SER A 123 -13.54 -1.61 4.03
C SER A 123 -12.85 -1.89 2.70
N LEU A 124 -11.52 -2.08 2.67
CA LEU A 124 -10.79 -2.44 1.46
C LEU A 124 -10.75 -3.93 1.16
N ILE A 125 -11.15 -4.81 2.07
CA ILE A 125 -10.93 -6.26 1.93
C ILE A 125 -11.47 -6.79 0.60
N GLU A 126 -12.71 -6.43 0.24
CA GLU A 126 -13.35 -6.91 -0.99
C GLU A 126 -12.62 -6.41 -2.26
N ASP A 127 -12.22 -5.14 -2.28
CA ASP A 127 -11.50 -4.57 -3.43
C ASP A 127 -10.07 -5.12 -3.54
N THR A 128 -9.39 -5.33 -2.41
CA THR A 128 -8.07 -5.94 -2.37
C THR A 128 -8.11 -7.40 -2.83
N LEU A 129 -9.10 -8.19 -2.39
CA LEU A 129 -9.30 -9.56 -2.87
C LEU A 129 -9.54 -9.58 -4.38
N ARG A 130 -10.41 -8.70 -4.90
CA ARG A 130 -10.68 -8.62 -6.34
C ARG A 130 -9.44 -8.26 -7.14
N PHE A 131 -8.67 -7.28 -6.67
CA PHE A 131 -7.44 -6.86 -7.34
C PHE A 131 -6.35 -7.95 -7.29
N ALA A 132 -6.24 -8.66 -6.15
CA ALA A 132 -5.31 -9.76 -5.96
C ALA A 132 -5.50 -10.88 -7.00
N GLU A 133 -6.71 -11.16 -7.46
CA GLU A 133 -6.95 -12.15 -8.52
C GLU A 133 -6.43 -11.72 -9.91
N THR A 134 -5.99 -10.46 -10.06
CA THR A 134 -5.46 -9.92 -11.33
C THR A 134 -3.93 -9.78 -11.37
N VAL A 135 -3.25 -10.13 -10.28
CA VAL A 135 -1.80 -9.91 -10.11
C VAL A 135 -1.10 -11.17 -9.58
N GLU A 136 0.21 -11.25 -9.79
CA GLU A 136 1.03 -12.40 -9.37
C GLU A 136 2.32 -11.96 -8.66
N GLY A 137 3.11 -12.94 -8.21
CA GLY A 137 4.44 -12.72 -7.66
C GLY A 137 4.44 -11.83 -6.41
N ARG A 138 5.36 -10.86 -6.37
CA ARG A 138 5.55 -9.96 -5.23
C ARG A 138 4.34 -9.06 -5.00
N LEU A 139 3.72 -8.54 -6.05
CA LEU A 139 2.55 -7.66 -5.91
C LEU A 139 1.36 -8.41 -5.30
N LEU A 140 1.14 -9.67 -5.69
CA LEU A 140 0.15 -10.53 -5.04
C LEU A 140 0.47 -10.75 -3.55
N ALA A 141 1.74 -10.98 -3.21
CA ALA A 141 2.17 -11.13 -1.82
C ALA A 141 1.96 -9.84 -1.00
N THR A 142 2.15 -8.67 -1.61
CA THR A 142 1.83 -7.37 -1.02
C THR A 142 0.33 -7.24 -0.73
N MET A 143 -0.56 -7.71 -1.62
CA MET A 143 -1.99 -7.74 -1.32
C MET A 143 -2.28 -8.66 -0.12
N GLY A 144 -1.56 -9.77 -0.01
CA GLY A 144 -1.59 -10.64 1.16
C GLY A 144 -1.23 -9.93 2.46
N ALA A 145 -0.19 -9.09 2.45
CA ALA A 145 0.20 -8.30 3.61
C ALA A 145 -0.90 -7.30 4.02
N ILE A 146 -1.47 -6.54 3.06
CA ILE A 146 -2.57 -5.61 3.33
C ILE A 146 -3.79 -6.33 3.93
N LEU A 147 -4.14 -7.49 3.35
CA LEU A 147 -5.25 -8.31 3.85
C LEU A 147 -4.98 -8.84 5.26
N SER A 148 -3.75 -9.25 5.56
CA SER A 148 -3.39 -9.83 6.86
C SER A 148 -3.62 -8.88 8.03
N LEU A 149 -3.36 -7.58 7.85
CA LEU A 149 -3.62 -6.54 8.85
C LEU A 149 -5.11 -6.39 9.19
N ASN A 150 -5.98 -6.84 8.29
CA ASN A 150 -7.43 -6.70 8.40
C ASN A 150 -8.17 -8.05 8.48
N ALA A 151 -7.44 -9.16 8.65
CA ALA A 151 -8.00 -10.51 8.54
C ALA A 151 -9.12 -10.80 9.56
N GLN A 152 -9.02 -10.23 10.77
CA GLN A 152 -10.02 -10.41 11.83
C GLN A 152 -11.40 -9.85 11.46
N ALA A 153 -11.47 -8.95 10.47
CA ALA A 153 -12.73 -8.40 10.00
C ALA A 153 -13.42 -9.26 8.93
N ASP A 154 -12.72 -10.25 8.35
CA ASP A 154 -13.31 -11.10 7.30
C ASP A 154 -12.77 -12.54 7.32
N PRO A 155 -13.61 -13.54 7.63
CA PRO A 155 -13.19 -14.94 7.75
C PRO A 155 -12.69 -15.55 6.44
N ARG A 156 -12.88 -14.90 5.28
CA ARG A 156 -12.37 -15.35 3.99
C ARG A 156 -10.86 -15.14 3.85
N VAL A 157 -10.31 -14.16 4.55
CA VAL A 157 -8.91 -13.73 4.36
C VAL A 157 -7.92 -14.80 4.77
N TYR A 158 -8.07 -15.39 5.96
CA TYR A 158 -7.10 -16.37 6.45
C TYR A 158 -7.02 -17.62 5.54
N PRO A 159 -8.13 -18.27 5.14
CA PRO A 159 -8.10 -19.36 4.17
C PRO A 159 -7.48 -18.95 2.82
N TRP A 160 -7.73 -17.72 2.36
CA TRP A 160 -7.13 -17.20 1.13
C TRP A 160 -5.61 -17.10 1.24
N LEU A 161 -5.08 -16.51 2.32
CA LEU A 161 -3.64 -16.44 2.60
C LEU A 161 -3.01 -17.84 2.67
N GLN A 162 -3.69 -18.77 3.35
CA GLN A 162 -3.24 -20.15 3.50
C GLN A 162 -3.12 -20.85 2.13
N ALA A 163 -4.09 -20.66 1.25
CA ALA A 163 -4.06 -21.21 -0.11
C ALA A 163 -2.89 -20.65 -0.94
N ARG A 164 -2.53 -19.37 -0.77
CA ARG A 164 -1.37 -18.76 -1.45
C ARG A 164 -0.05 -19.28 -0.91
N PHE A 165 0.09 -19.42 0.42
CA PHE A 165 1.25 -20.07 1.04
C PHE A 165 1.49 -21.48 0.49
N GLU A 166 0.43 -22.28 0.34
CA GLU A 166 0.55 -23.67 -0.16
C GLU A 166 1.03 -23.76 -1.61
N LYS A 167 0.63 -22.78 -2.43
CA LYS A 167 1.00 -22.68 -3.86
C LYS A 167 2.37 -22.04 -4.07
N ALA A 168 2.88 -21.26 -3.12
CA ALA A 168 4.20 -20.65 -3.22
C ALA A 168 5.31 -21.69 -3.41
N ARG A 169 6.28 -21.35 -4.25
CA ARG A 169 7.44 -22.19 -4.59
C ARG A 169 8.76 -21.47 -4.35
N ASP A 170 8.75 -20.16 -4.62
CA ASP A 170 9.86 -19.28 -4.31
C ASP A 170 10.02 -19.08 -2.79
N GLU A 171 11.25 -19.17 -2.28
CA GLU A 171 11.53 -19.12 -0.85
C GLU A 171 11.30 -17.75 -0.23
N GLU A 172 11.46 -16.66 -1.00
CA GLU A 172 11.16 -15.31 -0.54
C GLU A 172 9.65 -15.15 -0.39
N LEU A 173 8.87 -15.55 -1.40
CA LEU A 173 7.42 -15.52 -1.33
C LEU A 173 6.89 -16.40 -0.19
N ILE A 174 7.44 -17.60 0.02
CA ILE A 174 7.04 -18.48 1.14
C ILE A 174 7.19 -17.76 2.49
N GLN A 175 8.29 -17.00 2.68
CA GLN A 175 8.50 -16.23 3.91
C GLN A 175 7.47 -15.10 4.05
N ILE A 176 7.20 -14.35 2.98
CA ILE A 176 6.19 -13.27 3.00
C ILE A 176 4.80 -13.83 3.35
N TRP A 177 4.41 -14.95 2.73
CA TRP A 177 3.13 -15.60 3.01
C TRP A 177 3.07 -16.17 4.44
N ALA A 178 4.17 -16.72 4.96
CA ALA A 178 4.23 -17.17 6.35
C ALA A 178 4.06 -16.02 7.34
N HIS A 179 4.73 -14.90 7.09
CA HIS A 179 4.59 -13.70 7.91
C HIS A 179 3.15 -13.15 7.84
N SER A 180 2.55 -13.12 6.65
CA SER A 180 1.14 -12.72 6.47
C SER A 180 0.16 -13.63 7.24
N LEU A 181 0.39 -14.94 7.29
CA LEU A 181 -0.41 -15.85 8.09
C LEU A 181 -0.29 -15.56 9.60
N LEU A 182 0.93 -15.31 10.07
CA LEU A 182 1.18 -14.99 11.48
C LEU A 182 0.56 -13.65 11.89
N LEU A 183 0.59 -12.66 11.00
CA LEU A 183 -0.11 -11.37 11.17
C LEU A 183 -1.63 -11.55 11.25
N ALA A 184 -2.19 -12.37 10.36
CA ALA A 184 -3.63 -12.58 10.27
C ALA A 184 -4.19 -13.28 11.52
N ASP A 185 -3.58 -14.40 11.91
CA ASP A 185 -3.93 -15.15 13.12
C ASP A 185 -2.75 -16.03 13.57
N SER A 186 -1.98 -15.56 14.54
CA SER A 186 -0.82 -16.29 15.06
C SER A 186 -1.20 -17.59 15.79
N GLN A 187 -2.37 -17.64 16.43
CA GLN A 187 -2.81 -18.83 17.18
C GLN A 187 -3.09 -19.99 16.23
N VAL A 188 -3.67 -19.70 15.06
CA VAL A 188 -3.91 -20.71 14.02
C VAL A 188 -2.66 -20.94 13.16
N ALA A 189 -1.90 -19.89 12.83
CA ALA A 189 -0.76 -19.99 11.91
C ALA A 189 0.44 -20.73 12.50
N ILE A 190 0.76 -20.55 13.79
CA ILE A 190 1.90 -21.23 14.41
C ILE A 190 1.84 -22.76 14.30
N PRO A 191 0.77 -23.45 14.78
CA PRO A 191 0.71 -24.91 14.69
C PRO A 191 0.71 -25.38 13.23
N TYR A 192 0.05 -24.63 12.34
CA TYR A 192 0.04 -24.91 10.91
C TYR A 192 1.45 -24.85 10.28
N LEU A 193 2.18 -23.76 10.50
CA LEU A 193 3.53 -23.56 9.96
C LEU A 193 4.53 -24.56 10.53
N VAL A 194 4.46 -24.87 11.83
CA VAL A 194 5.29 -25.92 12.45
C VAL A 194 5.10 -27.27 11.75
N ALA A 195 3.85 -27.70 11.55
CA ALA A 195 3.55 -28.94 10.85
C ALA A 195 4.09 -28.94 9.41
N ARG A 196 3.98 -27.80 8.71
CA ARG A 196 4.51 -27.67 7.34
C ARG A 196 6.04 -27.69 7.27
N ILE A 197 6.74 -26.99 8.16
CA ILE A 197 8.20 -26.99 8.25
C ILE A 197 8.75 -28.41 8.46
N LEU A 198 8.08 -29.20 9.32
CA LEU A 198 8.46 -30.58 9.63
C LEU A 198 8.20 -31.53 8.44
N ASN A 199 7.06 -31.38 7.76
CA ASN A 199 6.63 -32.33 6.74
C ASN A 199 7.17 -32.03 5.33
N ARG A 200 7.47 -30.78 4.98
CA ARG A 200 7.97 -30.43 3.65
C ARG A 200 9.48 -30.65 3.54
N ARG A 201 9.86 -31.84 3.07
CA ARG A 201 11.25 -32.20 2.74
C ARG A 201 11.90 -31.22 1.74
N GLN A 202 11.09 -30.61 0.88
CA GLN A 202 11.54 -29.70 -0.19
C GLN A 202 12.03 -28.33 0.28
N TYR A 203 11.80 -27.92 1.53
CA TYR A 203 12.31 -26.64 2.02
C TYR A 203 13.80 -26.74 2.33
N SER A 204 14.58 -25.76 1.85
CA SER A 204 15.98 -25.65 2.21
C SER A 204 16.15 -25.47 3.73
N ARG A 205 17.34 -25.80 4.23
CA ARG A 205 17.68 -25.56 5.64
C ARG A 205 17.52 -24.08 5.99
N LYS A 206 17.98 -23.17 5.11
CA LYS A 206 17.90 -21.72 5.28
C LYS A 206 16.45 -21.27 5.45
N LEU A 207 15.55 -21.72 4.58
CA LEU A 207 14.13 -21.38 4.68
C LEU A 207 13.50 -21.92 5.97
N LYS A 208 13.80 -23.16 6.37
CA LYS A 208 13.29 -23.73 7.63
C LYS A 208 13.74 -22.91 8.84
N ASP A 209 15.00 -22.48 8.85
CA ASP A 209 15.55 -21.67 9.95
C ASP A 209 14.93 -20.26 9.98
N ALA A 210 14.70 -19.64 8.81
CA ALA A 210 13.99 -18.38 8.71
C ALA A 210 12.55 -18.46 9.25
N LEU A 211 11.79 -19.50 8.85
CA LEU A 211 10.42 -19.71 9.32
C LEU A 211 10.36 -20.00 10.83
N ARG A 212 11.33 -20.74 11.38
CA ARG A 212 11.45 -20.93 12.83
C ARG A 212 11.75 -19.61 13.55
N GLY A 213 12.60 -18.78 12.96
CA GLY A 213 12.90 -17.43 13.45
C GLY A 213 11.64 -16.58 13.56
N LEU A 214 10.81 -16.54 12.51
CA LEU A 214 9.52 -15.84 12.53
C LEU A 214 8.59 -16.36 13.64
N ILE A 215 8.40 -17.68 13.73
CA ILE A 215 7.55 -18.29 14.77
C ILE A 215 8.06 -17.95 16.18
N ARG A 216 9.38 -17.99 16.38
CA ARG A 216 9.99 -17.63 17.66
C ARG A 216 9.73 -16.16 18.00
N ASN A 217 9.94 -15.26 17.04
CA ASN A 217 9.71 -13.82 17.22
C ASN A 217 8.27 -13.53 17.67
N VAL A 218 7.29 -14.13 17.01
CA VAL A 218 5.86 -14.00 17.39
C VAL A 218 5.60 -14.47 18.82
N ARG A 219 6.20 -15.59 19.23
CA ARG A 219 6.01 -16.14 20.58
C ARG A 219 6.63 -15.27 21.67
N GLU A 220 7.77 -14.66 21.38
CA GLU A 220 8.53 -13.84 22.34
C GLU A 220 7.96 -12.43 22.46
N THR A 221 7.55 -11.82 21.35
CA THR A 221 7.16 -10.40 21.30
C THR A 221 5.66 -10.17 21.12
N GLY A 222 4.91 -11.21 20.71
CA GLY A 222 3.53 -11.06 20.25
C GLY A 222 3.41 -10.42 18.85
N LEU A 223 4.53 -10.07 18.21
CA LEU A 223 4.61 -9.44 16.90
C LEU A 223 5.37 -10.33 15.91
N PRO A 224 4.88 -10.48 14.67
CA PRO A 224 5.55 -11.28 13.64
C PRO A 224 6.81 -10.68 13.04
#